data_AF-A0A2V9J4G1-F1
#
_entry.id   AF-A0A2V9J4G1-F1
#
_cell.length_a   1.000
_cell.length_b   1.000
_cell.length_c   1.000
_cell.angle_alpha   90.00
_cell.angle_beta   90.00
_cell.angle_gamma   90.00
#
_symmetry.space_group_name_H-M   'P 1'
#
loop_
_entity.id
_entity.type
_entity.pdbx_description
1 polymer ?
#
loop_
_entity_poly.entity_id
_entity_poly.type
_entity_poly.pdbx_seq_one_letter_code
_entity_poly.pdbx_strand_id
1 'polypeptide(L)'
;MKGGFATRLKRTNCSMLLTLSVVVEGMSGFAQDLPAGAGENRGLSYGLEADFNSGYVWRGIAFSNEPTMQPSVWVERSGLTFTVWRNVVLGQGPDVADLRETDLSLTYGRHWKRLTIEPALDAYLPRPSPGVHDPNTMEGSLKLSHPAGPLSIFTTHSFDVLAYRGAYFGEAGMSYDRHVNKKFGLNLSLRSGWASSKFNDAYIGLDKPAFDFVGAEVSLTYYLKSKVYIQPHIEFSDIVDHRLRPLLPWPTFVNFGLAMGVGF
;
A
#
# COMPACT_ATOMS: atom_id res chain seq x y z
N MET A 1 -8.67 52.52 -21.85
CA MET A 1 -9.81 52.54 -20.90
C MET A 1 -9.82 51.17 -20.22
N LYS A 2 -9.65 51.04 -18.89
CA LYS A 2 -10.53 51.42 -17.74
C LYS A 2 -11.70 50.43 -17.54
N GLY A 3 -11.77 49.84 -16.34
CA GLY A 3 -12.82 48.90 -15.88
C GLY A 3 -12.30 47.46 -15.76
N GLY A 4 -11.95 46.92 -14.60
CA GLY A 4 -11.84 47.57 -13.29
C GLY A 4 -13.01 47.31 -12.33
N PHE A 5 -13.11 46.09 -11.80
CA PHE A 5 -13.95 45.76 -10.65
C PHE A 5 -13.16 44.95 -9.61
N ALA A 6 -13.01 45.50 -8.42
CA ALA A 6 -12.43 44.82 -7.26
C ALA A 6 -13.40 44.95 -6.08
N THR A 7 -14.05 43.84 -5.70
CA THR A 7 -15.00 43.83 -4.58
C THR A 7 -14.42 43.07 -3.40
N ARG A 8 -14.05 43.84 -2.38
CA ARG A 8 -13.37 43.39 -1.16
C ARG A 8 -14.37 42.75 -0.19
N LEU A 9 -14.23 41.47 0.15
CA LEU A 9 -15.07 40.83 1.16
C LEU A 9 -14.28 40.16 2.30
N LYS A 10 -14.50 40.72 3.50
CA LYS A 10 -14.34 40.18 4.87
C LYS A 10 -13.31 39.06 5.12
N ARG A 11 -12.34 39.38 5.99
CA ARG A 11 -11.72 38.39 6.89
C ARG A 11 -12.83 37.68 7.68
N THR A 12 -12.77 36.35 7.74
CA THR A 12 -13.46 35.53 8.74
C THR A 12 -12.42 34.60 9.35
N ASN A 13 -12.36 34.51 10.67
CA ASN A 13 -11.46 33.57 11.34
C ASN A 13 -11.96 32.14 11.06
N CYS A 14 -11.09 31.28 10.51
CA CYS A 14 -11.33 29.85 10.44
C CYS A 14 -10.20 29.14 11.19
N SER A 15 -10.55 28.15 12.01
CA SER A 15 -9.63 27.50 12.94
C SER A 15 -8.53 26.74 12.21
N MET A 16 -7.33 26.68 12.81
CA MET A 16 -6.32 25.69 12.44
C MET A 16 -6.83 24.29 12.82
N LEU A 17 -7.53 23.64 11.89
CA LEU A 17 -7.79 22.22 11.95
C LEU A 17 -6.47 21.49 11.63
N LEU A 18 -5.93 20.82 12.64
CA LEU A 18 -4.68 20.07 12.55
C LEU A 18 -4.92 18.82 11.71
N THR A 19 -4.59 18.87 10.41
CA THR A 19 -4.78 17.73 9.50
C THR A 19 -3.74 16.66 9.80
N LEU A 20 -4.16 15.58 10.46
CA LEU A 20 -3.35 14.41 10.71
C LEU A 20 -3.36 13.50 9.47
N SER A 21 -2.18 13.09 8.99
CA SER A 21 -1.99 12.35 7.74
C SER A 21 -0.82 11.38 7.92
N VAL A 22 -1.01 10.10 7.59
CA VAL A 22 -0.30 9.01 8.30
C VAL A 22 -0.28 7.69 7.49
N VAL A 23 0.75 6.83 7.27
CA VAL A 23 0.77 5.80 6.14
C VAL A 23 0.28 4.34 6.40
N VAL A 24 -0.19 3.59 5.35
CA VAL A 24 -0.27 2.10 5.14
C VAL A 24 -0.87 1.76 3.74
N GLU A 25 -0.10 1.34 2.73
CA GLU A 25 -0.47 0.16 1.90
C GLU A 25 0.73 -0.42 1.12
N GLY A 26 1.38 -1.42 1.73
CA GLY A 26 2.46 -2.22 1.15
C GLY A 26 2.53 -3.54 1.91
N MET A 27 1.64 -4.49 1.60
CA MET A 27 1.32 -5.60 2.52
C MET A 27 2.30 -6.80 2.49
N SER A 28 3.60 -6.52 2.41
CA SER A 28 4.73 -7.43 2.69
C SER A 28 4.87 -7.86 4.18
N GLY A 29 3.75 -7.91 4.91
CA GLY A 29 3.68 -8.55 6.22
C GLY A 29 3.82 -7.64 7.45
N PHE A 30 2.97 -6.61 7.58
CA PHE A 30 2.81 -5.87 8.85
C PHE A 30 1.61 -6.30 9.70
N ALA A 31 1.39 -7.61 9.77
CA ALA A 31 0.85 -8.20 10.99
C ALA A 31 1.95 -8.15 12.06
N GLN A 32 1.98 -7.09 12.88
CA GLN A 32 2.82 -7.11 14.08
C GLN A 32 2.32 -8.24 14.99
N ASP A 33 3.19 -9.21 15.28
CA ASP A 33 2.94 -10.26 16.28
C ASP A 33 2.77 -9.61 17.67
N LEU A 34 1.55 -9.18 17.98
CA LEU A 34 1.06 -9.09 19.35
C LEU A 34 1.31 -10.46 19.99
N PRO A 35 1.94 -10.53 21.18
CA PRO A 35 2.69 -11.70 21.61
C PRO A 35 1.84 -12.97 21.60
N ALA A 36 2.28 -13.95 20.80
CA ALA A 36 1.55 -15.18 20.49
C ALA A 36 1.01 -15.89 21.74
N GLY A 37 -0.27 -15.63 22.03
CA GLY A 37 -1.00 -16.16 23.16
C GLY A 37 -2.44 -16.44 22.75
N ALA A 38 -2.91 -17.66 22.97
CA ALA A 38 -4.24 -18.09 22.57
C ALA A 38 -5.33 -17.52 23.50
N GLY A 39 -5.63 -16.23 23.32
CA GLY A 39 -6.77 -15.54 23.91
C GLY A 39 -7.21 -14.43 22.97
N GLU A 40 -8.53 -14.25 22.79
CA GLU A 40 -9.05 -13.16 21.96
C GLU A 40 -8.60 -11.81 22.55
N ASN A 41 -7.71 -11.11 21.86
CA ASN A 41 -7.38 -9.73 22.23
C ASN A 41 -8.54 -8.81 21.82
N ARG A 42 -9.56 -8.75 22.69
CA ARG A 42 -10.79 -7.95 22.50
C ARG A 42 -10.56 -6.43 22.66
N GLY A 43 -9.31 -6.02 22.89
CA GLY A 43 -8.89 -4.62 22.86
C GLY A 43 -9.21 -3.96 21.52
N LEU A 44 -9.32 -2.64 21.56
CA LEU A 44 -9.33 -1.80 20.37
C LEU A 44 -7.90 -1.31 20.17
N SER A 45 -7.23 -1.81 19.14
CA SER A 45 -5.93 -1.30 18.71
C SER A 45 -6.15 -0.22 17.64
N TYR A 46 -5.33 0.80 17.60
CA TYR A 46 -5.35 1.79 16.52
C TYR A 46 -3.97 2.41 16.35
N GLY A 47 -3.67 2.89 15.15
CA GLY A 47 -2.33 3.40 14.89
C GLY A 47 -2.25 4.32 13.69
N LEU A 48 -1.07 4.92 13.61
CA LEU A 48 -0.74 5.98 12.67
C LEU A 48 0.75 5.89 12.32
N GLU A 49 1.14 6.18 11.07
CA GLU A 49 2.49 6.03 10.51
C GLU A 49 2.87 7.29 9.72
N ALA A 50 4.04 7.42 9.11
CA ALA A 50 4.33 8.47 8.13
C ALA A 50 5.52 8.01 7.26
N ASP A 51 5.22 7.39 6.11
CA ASP A 51 6.19 6.95 5.11
C ASP A 51 6.37 7.98 3.99
N PHE A 52 7.60 8.04 3.51
CA PHE A 52 8.11 8.97 2.51
C PHE A 52 8.91 8.17 1.49
N ASN A 53 8.28 7.86 0.35
CA ASN A 53 8.84 6.98 -0.67
C ASN A 53 9.47 7.78 -1.81
N SER A 54 10.47 7.20 -2.49
CA SER A 54 11.12 7.82 -3.67
C SER A 54 10.32 7.65 -4.96
N GLY A 55 9.14 7.03 -4.89
CA GLY A 55 8.23 6.84 -6.00
C GLY A 55 6.83 6.45 -5.53
N TYR A 56 6.01 5.95 -6.46
CA TYR A 56 4.82 5.17 -6.14
C TYR A 56 4.90 3.84 -6.90
N VAL A 57 4.89 2.74 -6.14
CA VAL A 57 4.85 1.37 -6.67
C VAL A 57 3.58 0.70 -6.15
N TRP A 58 2.85 0.03 -7.05
CA TRP A 58 1.71 -0.81 -6.69
C TRP A 58 1.81 -2.09 -7.52
N ARG A 59 1.77 -3.25 -6.86
CA ARG A 59 1.83 -4.58 -7.52
C ARG A 59 3.05 -4.79 -8.42
N GLY A 60 4.17 -4.19 -8.03
CA GLY A 60 5.43 -4.19 -8.76
C GLY A 60 5.50 -3.20 -9.94
N ILE A 61 4.39 -2.58 -10.33
CA ILE A 61 4.32 -1.53 -11.33
C ILE A 61 4.70 -0.21 -10.65
N ALA A 62 5.77 0.44 -11.12
CA ALA A 62 6.10 1.79 -10.71
C ALA A 62 5.26 2.79 -11.51
N PHE A 63 4.30 3.44 -10.83
CA PHE A 63 3.46 4.51 -11.37
C PHE A 63 4.14 5.87 -11.27
N SER A 64 5.15 6.04 -10.41
CA SER A 64 5.97 7.25 -10.36
C SER A 64 7.39 7.00 -9.86
N ASN A 65 8.32 7.81 -10.35
CA ASN A 65 9.65 8.02 -9.77
C ASN A 65 9.79 9.38 -9.04
N GLU A 66 8.68 10.09 -8.80
CA GLU A 66 8.64 11.33 -8.01
C GLU A 66 8.43 11.01 -6.52
N PRO A 67 9.06 11.75 -5.58
CA PRO A 67 8.87 11.51 -4.15
C PRO A 67 7.41 11.62 -3.71
N THR A 68 6.98 10.74 -2.80
CA THR A 68 5.61 10.67 -2.27
C THR A 68 5.57 10.62 -0.74
N MET A 69 4.42 10.95 -0.17
CA MET A 69 4.03 10.66 1.22
C MET A 69 2.63 10.03 1.17
N GLN A 70 2.38 8.93 1.90
CA GLN A 70 1.30 8.00 1.51
C GLN A 70 0.16 7.74 2.55
N PRO A 71 -0.59 8.78 3.00
CA PRO A 71 -1.35 8.72 4.26
C PRO A 71 -2.70 7.93 4.36
N SER A 72 -2.66 6.74 4.98
CA SER A 72 -3.68 6.07 5.85
C SER A 72 -4.26 6.77 7.12
N VAL A 73 -5.08 5.98 7.85
CA VAL A 73 -5.14 5.73 9.33
C VAL A 73 -5.66 4.28 9.51
N TRP A 74 -5.27 3.53 10.55
CA TRP A 74 -5.82 2.18 10.83
C TRP A 74 -6.43 1.98 12.23
N VAL A 75 -7.45 1.11 12.31
CA VAL A 75 -8.13 0.66 13.54
C VAL A 75 -8.41 -0.83 13.46
N GLU A 76 -7.98 -1.61 14.46
CA GLU A 76 -8.22 -3.06 14.55
C GLU A 76 -9.06 -3.41 15.79
N ARG A 77 -9.97 -4.38 15.63
CA ARG A 77 -10.57 -5.11 16.75
C ARG A 77 -10.85 -6.57 16.41
N SER A 78 -10.39 -7.49 17.26
CA SER A 78 -10.64 -8.94 17.12
C SER A 78 -10.26 -9.52 15.75
N GLY A 79 -9.16 -9.04 15.15
CA GLY A 79 -8.68 -9.46 13.83
C GLY A 79 -9.42 -8.82 12.64
N LEU A 80 -10.41 -7.95 12.86
CA LEU A 80 -10.97 -7.08 11.82
C LEU A 80 -10.24 -5.74 11.85
N THR A 81 -9.57 -5.39 10.76
CA THR A 81 -8.84 -4.12 10.59
C THR A 81 -9.50 -3.28 9.51
N PHE A 82 -9.81 -2.03 9.82
CA PHE A 82 -10.20 -1.02 8.86
C PHE A 82 -9.07 0.00 8.69
N THR A 83 -8.72 0.25 7.44
CA THR A 83 -7.64 1.12 7.00
C THR A 83 -8.21 2.13 6.00
N VAL A 84 -7.95 3.41 6.19
CA VAL A 84 -7.96 4.41 5.10
C VAL A 84 -6.57 4.39 4.47
N TRP A 85 -6.36 4.80 3.22
CA TRP A 85 -5.05 5.13 2.63
C TRP A 85 -5.13 6.40 1.75
N ARG A 86 -4.00 6.91 1.27
CA ARG A 86 -3.92 8.01 0.30
C ARG A 86 -2.54 8.11 -0.33
N ASN A 87 -2.43 8.37 -1.63
CA ASN A 87 -1.16 8.85 -2.20
C ASN A 87 -1.10 10.39 -2.19
N VAL A 88 0.03 10.97 -1.77
CA VAL A 88 0.33 12.41 -1.90
C VAL A 88 1.73 12.57 -2.50
N VAL A 89 1.78 12.73 -3.82
CA VAL A 89 3.03 13.06 -4.52
C VAL A 89 3.52 14.46 -4.11
N LEU A 90 4.81 14.55 -3.79
CA LEU A 90 5.51 15.75 -3.31
C LEU A 90 6.30 16.46 -4.42
N GLY A 91 6.57 15.76 -5.53
CA GLY A 91 7.23 16.27 -6.73
C GLY A 91 6.46 17.38 -7.46
N GLN A 92 7.02 17.86 -8.58
CA GLN A 92 6.41 18.90 -9.43
C GLN A 92 6.53 18.62 -10.95
N GLY A 93 6.86 17.39 -11.35
CA GLY A 93 6.73 16.94 -12.74
C GLY A 93 5.30 17.08 -13.29
N PRO A 94 5.12 17.04 -14.63
CA PRO A 94 3.81 17.22 -15.25
C PRO A 94 2.80 16.13 -14.87
N ASP A 95 3.27 14.89 -14.71
CA ASP A 95 2.44 13.69 -14.48
C ASP A 95 2.03 13.51 -13.00
N VAL A 96 2.46 14.43 -12.13
CA VAL A 96 2.23 14.41 -10.67
C VAL A 96 0.76 14.61 -10.27
N ALA A 97 -0.06 15.19 -11.15
CA ALA A 97 -1.41 15.62 -10.80
C ALA A 97 -2.40 14.45 -10.61
N ASP A 98 -2.23 13.37 -11.37
CA ASP A 98 -3.23 12.32 -11.52
C ASP A 98 -3.11 11.20 -10.48
N LEU A 99 -1.91 10.96 -9.96
CA LEU A 99 -1.58 9.89 -9.01
C LEU A 99 -2.05 10.15 -7.57
N ARG A 100 -3.21 10.81 -7.40
CA ARG A 100 -3.76 11.26 -6.11
C ARG A 100 -4.88 10.32 -5.65
N GLU A 101 -4.47 9.14 -5.22
CA GLU A 101 -5.34 8.07 -4.76
C GLU A 101 -5.80 8.23 -3.30
N THR A 102 -6.85 7.54 -2.85
CA THR A 102 -7.35 7.50 -1.46
C THR A 102 -8.15 6.22 -1.24
N ASP A 103 -7.60 5.25 -0.53
CA ASP A 103 -8.19 3.91 -0.49
C ASP A 103 -8.88 3.63 0.84
N LEU A 104 -9.73 2.61 0.84
CA LEU A 104 -10.46 2.13 2.01
C LEU A 104 -10.38 0.60 2.03
N SER A 105 -9.51 0.05 2.86
CA SER A 105 -9.22 -1.38 2.98
C SER A 105 -9.85 -1.96 4.25
N LEU A 106 -10.53 -3.11 4.13
CA LEU A 106 -11.20 -3.80 5.24
C LEU A 106 -10.81 -5.28 5.25
N THR A 107 -9.88 -5.64 6.14
CA THR A 107 -9.26 -6.98 6.22
C THR A 107 -9.75 -7.73 7.45
N TYR A 108 -10.01 -9.04 7.33
CA TYR A 108 -10.29 -9.91 8.48
C TYR A 108 -9.30 -11.08 8.58
N GLY A 109 -8.31 -10.96 9.46
CA GLY A 109 -7.31 -12.00 9.71
C GLY A 109 -7.80 -13.09 10.66
N ARG A 110 -7.67 -14.37 10.25
CA ARG A 110 -8.01 -15.52 11.10
C ARG A 110 -7.02 -16.68 10.96
N HIS A 111 -6.43 -17.10 12.08
CA HIS A 111 -5.61 -18.31 12.12
C HIS A 111 -6.46 -19.59 12.22
N TRP A 112 -6.07 -20.61 11.44
CA TRP A 112 -6.58 -21.98 11.48
C TRP A 112 -5.40 -22.95 11.50
N LYS A 113 -5.07 -23.50 12.68
CA LYS A 113 -3.89 -24.35 12.93
C LYS A 113 -2.57 -23.64 12.59
N ARG A 114 -2.04 -23.85 11.38
CA ARG A 114 -0.83 -23.23 10.81
C ARG A 114 -1.12 -22.47 9.51
N LEU A 115 -2.38 -22.29 9.14
CA LEU A 115 -2.78 -21.47 7.99
C LEU A 115 -3.40 -20.18 8.55
N THR A 116 -2.92 -19.02 8.13
CA THR A 116 -3.62 -17.76 8.33
C THR A 116 -4.43 -17.47 7.08
N ILE A 117 -5.67 -17.03 7.27
CA ILE A 117 -6.62 -16.74 6.20
C ILE A 117 -7.05 -15.28 6.37
N GLU A 118 -6.80 -14.48 5.34
CA GLU A 118 -6.89 -13.02 5.35
C GLU A 118 -7.69 -12.55 4.11
N PRO A 119 -9.03 -12.69 4.10
CA PRO A 119 -9.88 -11.96 3.16
C PRO A 119 -9.85 -10.44 3.43
N ALA A 120 -9.85 -9.65 2.36
CA ALA A 120 -10.05 -8.20 2.44
C ALA A 120 -10.95 -7.66 1.31
N LEU A 121 -11.36 -6.40 1.48
CA LEU A 121 -12.09 -5.59 0.51
C LEU A 121 -11.41 -4.23 0.43
N ASP A 122 -10.94 -3.90 -0.77
CA ASP A 122 -9.96 -2.83 -0.99
C ASP A 122 -10.56 -1.87 -2.03
N ALA A 123 -10.97 -0.66 -1.62
CA ALA A 123 -11.71 0.28 -2.47
C ALA A 123 -10.88 1.53 -2.82
N TYR A 124 -10.54 1.65 -4.11
CA TYR A 124 -9.62 2.65 -4.66
C TYR A 124 -10.39 3.89 -5.14
N LEU A 125 -10.04 5.08 -4.63
CA LEU A 125 -10.75 6.34 -4.92
C LEU A 125 -9.85 7.44 -5.50
N PRO A 126 -9.33 7.26 -6.73
CA PRO A 126 -8.46 8.23 -7.40
C PRO A 126 -9.07 9.63 -7.53
N ARG A 127 -8.19 10.61 -7.74
CA ARG A 127 -8.55 12.03 -7.99
C ARG A 127 -7.83 12.55 -9.24
N PRO A 128 -8.16 11.99 -10.42
CA PRO A 128 -7.56 12.39 -11.69
C PRO A 128 -7.81 13.87 -12.03
N SER A 129 -6.95 14.43 -12.87
CA SER A 129 -7.12 15.76 -13.44
C SER A 129 -8.31 15.82 -14.40
N PRO A 130 -8.92 17.00 -14.61
CA PRO A 130 -10.03 17.15 -15.57
C PRO A 130 -9.64 16.71 -16.98
N GLY A 131 -10.22 15.61 -17.45
CA GLY A 131 -9.98 15.03 -18.78
C GLY A 131 -9.31 13.65 -18.75
N VAL A 132 -8.68 13.25 -17.63
CA VAL A 132 -8.20 11.89 -17.42
C VAL A 132 -9.36 11.02 -16.92
N HIS A 133 -9.49 9.81 -17.49
CA HIS A 133 -10.52 8.85 -17.08
C HIS A 133 -9.91 7.78 -16.18
N ASP A 134 -10.04 7.98 -14.87
CA ASP A 134 -9.67 7.01 -13.86
C ASP A 134 -10.86 6.82 -12.89
N PRO A 135 -11.66 5.76 -13.05
CA PRO A 135 -12.86 5.52 -12.24
C PRO A 135 -12.55 4.85 -10.90
N ASN A 136 -13.18 5.31 -9.83
CA ASN A 136 -13.20 4.59 -8.54
C ASN A 136 -13.51 3.10 -8.76
N THR A 137 -12.64 2.23 -8.24
CA THR A 137 -12.85 0.78 -8.29
C THR A 137 -12.82 0.14 -6.89
N MET A 138 -13.10 -1.15 -6.84
CA MET A 138 -13.03 -1.94 -5.62
C MET A 138 -12.69 -3.38 -5.98
N GLU A 139 -11.80 -3.96 -5.19
CA GLU A 139 -11.40 -5.34 -5.29
C GLU A 139 -11.82 -6.15 -4.06
N GLY A 140 -12.05 -7.45 -4.26
CA GLY A 140 -12.09 -8.43 -3.18
C GLY A 140 -10.85 -9.29 -3.26
N SER A 141 -10.11 -9.40 -2.15
CA SER A 141 -8.85 -10.12 -2.09
C SER A 141 -8.87 -11.24 -1.04
N LEU A 142 -8.04 -12.25 -1.25
CA LEU A 142 -7.81 -13.34 -0.30
C LEU A 142 -6.32 -13.65 -0.23
N LYS A 143 -5.72 -13.37 0.93
CA LYS A 143 -4.37 -13.79 1.29
C LYS A 143 -4.41 -15.05 2.16
N LEU A 144 -3.48 -15.95 1.89
CA LEU A 144 -3.25 -17.19 2.62
C LEU A 144 -1.76 -17.26 2.98
N SER A 145 -1.43 -17.46 4.25
CA SER A 145 -0.03 -17.50 4.71
C SER A 145 0.25 -18.68 5.67
N HIS A 146 1.47 -19.23 5.60
CA HIS A 146 1.88 -20.43 6.33
C HIS A 146 3.35 -20.36 6.81
N PRO A 147 3.64 -20.59 8.10
CA PRO A 147 5.01 -20.58 8.61
C PRO A 147 5.76 -21.84 8.15
N ALA A 148 6.78 -21.64 7.31
CA ALA A 148 7.67 -22.63 6.72
C ALA A 148 9.04 -22.64 7.41
N GLY A 149 9.06 -22.95 8.72
CA GLY A 149 10.27 -22.91 9.54
C GLY A 149 10.58 -21.48 9.99
N PRO A 150 11.75 -20.90 9.65
CA PRO A 150 12.06 -19.50 9.96
C PRO A 150 11.39 -18.49 9.00
N LEU A 151 10.82 -18.96 7.88
CA LEU A 151 10.12 -18.14 6.89
C LEU A 151 8.61 -18.26 7.05
N SER A 152 7.86 -17.28 6.53
CA SER A 152 6.45 -17.46 6.15
C SER A 152 6.36 -17.54 4.63
N ILE A 153 5.56 -18.46 4.09
CA ILE A 153 5.19 -18.47 2.66
C ILE A 153 3.76 -17.96 2.51
N PHE A 154 3.48 -17.22 1.43
CA PHE A 154 2.14 -16.66 1.20
C PHE A 154 1.74 -16.66 -0.27
N THR A 155 0.43 -16.59 -0.49
CA THR A 155 -0.19 -16.26 -1.78
C THR A 155 -1.38 -15.33 -1.54
N THR A 156 -1.54 -14.33 -2.41
CA THR A 156 -2.59 -13.32 -2.38
C THR A 156 -3.29 -13.33 -3.73
N HIS A 157 -4.63 -13.31 -3.74
CA HIS A 157 -5.43 -13.33 -4.95
C HIS A 157 -6.48 -12.22 -4.88
N SER A 158 -6.37 -11.22 -5.76
CA SER A 158 -7.25 -10.05 -5.81
C SER A 158 -8.07 -10.02 -7.09
N PHE A 159 -9.36 -9.68 -6.97
CA PHE A 159 -10.28 -9.58 -8.10
C PHE A 159 -11.03 -8.25 -8.06
N ASP A 160 -10.99 -7.50 -9.14
CA ASP A 160 -11.87 -6.34 -9.32
C ASP A 160 -13.33 -6.79 -9.40
N VAL A 161 -14.18 -6.13 -8.62
CA VAL A 161 -15.63 -6.35 -8.56
C VAL A 161 -16.44 -5.14 -9.02
N LEU A 162 -15.82 -4.01 -9.34
CA LEU A 162 -16.46 -2.74 -9.68
C LEU A 162 -16.13 -2.26 -11.11
N ALA A 163 -15.09 -1.45 -11.31
CA ALA A 163 -14.84 -0.79 -12.60
C ALA A 163 -14.18 -1.73 -13.63
N TYR A 164 -13.09 -2.42 -13.25
CA TYR A 164 -12.38 -3.35 -14.12
C TYR A 164 -12.89 -4.80 -13.98
N ARG A 165 -14.07 -5.00 -13.38
CA ARG A 165 -14.68 -6.27 -12.94
C ARG A 165 -14.18 -7.52 -13.68
N GLY A 166 -13.56 -8.44 -12.94
CA GLY A 166 -12.95 -9.65 -13.48
C GLY A 166 -11.50 -9.46 -13.98
N ALA A 167 -10.93 -8.25 -13.85
CA ALA A 167 -9.49 -8.12 -13.68
C ALA A 167 -9.07 -8.91 -12.43
N TYR A 168 -8.01 -9.69 -12.58
CA TYR A 168 -7.43 -10.56 -11.54
C TYR A 168 -5.92 -10.33 -11.48
N PHE A 169 -5.43 -10.17 -10.25
CA PHE A 169 -4.02 -10.16 -9.89
C PHE A 169 -3.75 -11.26 -8.86
N GLY A 170 -2.63 -11.95 -8.99
CA GLY A 170 -2.12 -12.86 -7.97
C GLY A 170 -0.67 -12.58 -7.65
N GLU A 171 -0.32 -12.66 -6.37
CA GLU A 171 1.04 -12.51 -5.88
C GLU A 171 1.38 -13.74 -5.01
N ALA A 172 2.59 -14.27 -5.13
CA ALA A 172 3.11 -15.27 -4.20
C ALA A 172 4.56 -14.97 -3.81
N GLY A 173 4.92 -15.36 -2.59
CA GLY A 173 6.22 -15.03 -2.02
C GLY A 173 6.54 -15.71 -0.71
N MET A 174 7.65 -15.26 -0.12
CA MET A 174 8.12 -15.64 1.20
C MET A 174 8.59 -14.41 1.98
N SER A 175 8.35 -14.38 3.28
CA SER A 175 8.87 -13.36 4.22
C SER A 175 9.72 -13.98 5.33
N TYR A 176 10.59 -13.17 5.90
CA TYR A 176 11.36 -13.46 7.13
C TYR A 176 11.21 -12.29 8.08
N ASP A 177 10.46 -12.52 9.15
CA ASP A 177 10.09 -11.51 10.15
C ASP A 177 10.76 -11.82 11.48
N ARG A 178 11.63 -10.93 11.98
CA ARG A 178 12.37 -11.18 13.21
C ARG A 178 12.70 -9.93 14.02
N HIS A 179 12.27 -9.94 15.27
CA HIS A 179 12.82 -9.06 16.31
C HIS A 179 14.27 -9.46 16.62
N VAL A 180 15.21 -8.62 16.20
CA VAL A 180 16.65 -8.73 16.52
C VAL A 180 16.88 -8.48 18.01
N ASN A 181 16.14 -7.52 18.58
CA ASN A 181 16.01 -7.27 20.02
C ASN A 181 14.80 -6.35 20.28
N LYS A 182 14.56 -5.96 21.54
CA LYS A 182 13.43 -5.09 21.96
C LYS A 182 13.34 -3.72 21.28
N LYS A 183 14.36 -3.28 20.55
CA LYS A 183 14.37 -2.02 19.79
C LYS A 183 14.41 -2.19 18.27
N PHE A 184 14.70 -3.39 17.76
CA PHE A 184 14.97 -3.60 16.33
C PHE A 184 14.20 -4.80 15.79
N GLY A 185 13.30 -4.57 14.84
CA GLY A 185 12.70 -5.57 13.97
C GLY A 185 13.33 -5.53 12.58
N LEU A 186 13.53 -6.70 11.98
CA LEU A 186 13.94 -6.86 10.58
C LEU A 186 12.85 -7.66 9.86
N ASN A 187 12.38 -7.13 8.73
CA ASN A 187 11.59 -7.86 7.73
C ASN A 187 12.41 -7.95 6.44
N LEU A 188 12.28 -9.09 5.76
CA LEU A 188 12.77 -9.34 4.41
C LEU A 188 11.65 -10.03 3.64
N SER A 189 11.35 -9.61 2.41
CA SER A 189 10.40 -10.28 1.53
C SER A 189 11.01 -10.60 0.15
N LEU A 190 10.55 -11.70 -0.45
CA LEU A 190 10.76 -12.04 -1.86
C LEU A 190 9.39 -12.41 -2.44
N ARG A 191 8.99 -11.77 -3.53
CA ARG A 191 7.64 -11.88 -4.10
C ARG A 191 7.66 -11.87 -5.63
N SER A 192 6.57 -12.34 -6.21
CA SER A 192 6.35 -12.32 -7.66
C SER A 192 4.86 -12.29 -7.97
N GLY A 193 4.47 -11.61 -9.04
CA GLY A 193 3.08 -11.43 -9.43
C GLY A 193 2.77 -11.88 -10.85
N TRP A 194 1.50 -12.19 -11.08
CA TRP A 194 0.92 -12.53 -12.38
C TRP A 194 -0.49 -11.97 -12.46
N ALA A 195 -0.95 -11.68 -13.68
CA ALA A 195 -2.24 -11.07 -13.89
C ALA A 195 -3.01 -11.64 -15.08
N SER A 196 -4.32 -11.44 -15.03
CA SER A 196 -5.21 -11.67 -16.16
C SER A 196 -5.00 -10.63 -17.27
N SER A 197 -5.38 -10.99 -18.49
CA SER A 197 -5.38 -10.08 -19.64
C SER A 197 -6.10 -8.76 -19.35
N LYS A 198 -7.25 -8.82 -18.65
CA LYS A 198 -8.04 -7.64 -18.31
C LYS A 198 -7.36 -6.71 -17.30
N PHE A 199 -6.55 -7.25 -16.37
CA PHE A 199 -5.76 -6.43 -15.46
C PHE A 199 -4.64 -5.72 -16.22
N ASN A 200 -3.90 -6.44 -17.07
CA ASN A 200 -2.81 -5.86 -17.85
C ASN A 200 -3.33 -4.90 -18.95
N ASP A 201 -4.54 -5.07 -19.46
CA ASP A 201 -5.22 -4.11 -20.32
C ASP A 201 -5.55 -2.82 -19.54
N ALA A 202 -6.18 -2.95 -18.36
CA ALA A 202 -6.57 -1.81 -17.53
C ALA A 202 -5.40 -0.97 -17.00
N TYR A 203 -4.33 -1.61 -16.50
CA TYR A 203 -3.25 -0.94 -15.77
C TYR A 203 -1.93 -0.79 -16.56
N ILE A 204 -1.76 -1.50 -17.70
CA ILE A 204 -0.54 -1.45 -18.53
C ILE A 204 -0.86 -1.20 -20.02
N GLY A 205 -2.12 -1.27 -20.44
CA GLY A 205 -2.52 -1.10 -21.85
C GLY A 205 -2.22 -2.30 -22.74
N LEU A 206 -2.19 -3.53 -22.20
CA LEU A 206 -2.01 -4.76 -22.98
C LEU A 206 -2.92 -5.90 -22.53
N ASP A 207 -3.93 -6.23 -23.36
CA ASP A 207 -4.75 -7.46 -23.26
C ASP A 207 -3.88 -8.74 -23.42
N LYS A 208 -3.20 -9.12 -22.34
CA LYS A 208 -2.34 -10.31 -22.25
C LYS A 208 -2.26 -10.82 -20.80
N PRO A 209 -2.55 -12.10 -20.53
CA PRO A 209 -2.23 -12.70 -19.24
C PRO A 209 -0.72 -13.00 -19.19
N ALA A 210 -0.05 -12.63 -18.10
CA ALA A 210 1.39 -12.80 -17.97
C ALA A 210 1.82 -13.06 -16.52
N PHE A 211 3.07 -13.48 -16.36
CA PHE A 211 3.81 -13.41 -15.10
C PHE A 211 4.54 -12.07 -15.16
N ASP A 212 4.06 -11.09 -14.41
CA ASP A 212 4.32 -9.69 -14.70
C ASP A 212 5.63 -9.23 -14.05
N PHE A 213 5.84 -9.55 -12.77
CA PHE A 213 6.95 -9.00 -11.99
C PHE A 213 7.59 -9.99 -11.00
N VAL A 214 8.86 -9.72 -10.67
CA VAL A 214 9.54 -10.25 -9.47
C VAL A 214 10.03 -9.08 -8.62
N GLY A 215 10.04 -9.24 -7.30
CA GLY A 215 10.45 -8.19 -6.38
C GLY A 215 11.02 -8.70 -5.06
N ALA A 216 11.68 -7.79 -4.35
CA ALA A 216 12.32 -8.03 -3.07
C ALA A 216 12.15 -6.81 -2.17
N GLU A 217 12.10 -7.02 -0.85
CA GLU A 217 11.92 -5.95 0.12
C GLU A 217 12.80 -6.16 1.35
N VAL A 218 13.27 -5.08 1.96
CA VAL A 218 13.97 -5.08 3.25
C VAL A 218 13.55 -3.87 4.07
N SER A 219 13.16 -4.07 5.33
CA SER A 219 12.81 -2.99 6.24
C SER A 219 13.36 -3.22 7.65
N LEU A 220 13.76 -2.12 8.32
CA LEU A 220 14.40 -2.15 9.64
C LEU A 220 13.67 -1.26 10.65
N THR A 221 12.69 -1.81 11.37
CA THR A 221 11.92 -1.09 12.39
C THR A 221 12.78 -0.79 13.63
N TYR A 222 13.05 0.49 13.90
CA TYR A 222 13.65 0.96 15.15
C TYR A 222 12.60 1.61 16.08
N TYR A 223 12.36 1.00 17.24
CA TYR A 223 11.43 1.50 18.24
C TYR A 223 12.10 2.57 19.13
N LEU A 224 11.73 3.84 18.90
CA LEU A 224 12.12 5.00 19.71
C LEU A 224 11.56 4.93 21.13
N LYS A 225 10.31 4.46 21.26
CA LYS A 225 9.58 4.20 22.51
C LYS A 225 8.70 2.97 22.32
N SER A 226 8.10 2.45 23.39
CA SER A 226 7.20 1.27 23.34
C SER A 226 6.00 1.41 22.38
N LYS A 227 5.65 2.64 21.97
CA LYS A 227 4.60 2.90 20.99
C LYS A 227 5.11 3.49 19.68
N VAL A 228 6.31 4.08 19.62
CA VAL A 228 6.77 4.93 18.49
C VAL A 228 7.95 4.29 17.77
N TYR A 229 7.91 4.20 16.44
CA TYR A 229 8.96 3.65 15.60
C TYR A 229 9.35 4.55 14.42
N ILE A 230 10.51 4.27 13.85
CA ILE A 230 10.91 4.63 12.49
C ILE A 230 11.33 3.35 11.76
N GLN A 231 11.16 3.29 10.45
CA GLN A 231 11.46 2.12 9.63
C GLN A 231 11.92 2.59 8.24
N PRO A 232 13.23 2.81 8.03
CA PRO A 232 13.78 2.85 6.69
C PRO A 232 13.54 1.49 5.99
N HIS A 233 13.19 1.55 4.71
CA HIS A 233 12.98 0.37 3.88
C HIS A 233 13.45 0.58 2.44
N ILE A 234 13.64 -0.53 1.73
CA ILE A 234 14.01 -0.56 0.31
C ILE A 234 13.20 -1.67 -0.36
N GLU A 235 12.52 -1.31 -1.45
CA GLU A 235 11.76 -2.20 -2.31
C GLU A 235 12.41 -2.23 -3.71
N PHE A 236 12.58 -3.43 -4.26
CA PHE A 236 12.99 -3.67 -5.64
C PHE A 236 11.85 -4.35 -6.41
N SER A 237 11.61 -3.90 -7.63
CA SER A 237 10.71 -4.55 -8.59
C SER A 237 11.34 -4.60 -9.99
N ASP A 238 11.14 -5.71 -10.69
CA ASP A 238 11.47 -5.88 -12.10
C ASP A 238 10.31 -6.58 -12.82
N ILE A 239 9.76 -5.89 -13.84
CA ILE A 239 8.71 -6.40 -14.71
C ILE A 239 9.35 -7.42 -15.66
N VAL A 240 9.08 -8.71 -15.52
CA VAL A 240 9.81 -9.75 -16.26
C VAL A 240 9.22 -10.06 -17.64
N ASP A 241 7.95 -9.71 -17.91
CA ASP A 241 7.36 -10.00 -19.21
C ASP A 241 7.82 -9.03 -20.32
N HIS A 242 8.51 -9.59 -21.31
CA HIS A 242 9.07 -8.88 -22.47
C HIS A 242 8.07 -8.05 -23.30
N ARG A 243 6.75 -8.22 -23.17
CA ARG A 243 5.74 -7.39 -23.84
C ARG A 243 5.13 -6.31 -22.94
N LEU A 244 5.18 -6.47 -21.62
CA LEU A 244 4.78 -5.43 -20.66
C LEU A 244 5.92 -4.43 -20.43
N ARG A 245 7.18 -4.89 -20.33
CA ARG A 245 8.37 -4.04 -20.13
C ARG A 245 8.44 -2.78 -21.01
N PRO A 246 8.25 -2.83 -22.34
CA PRO A 246 8.39 -1.64 -23.18
C PRO A 246 7.20 -0.67 -23.11
N LEU A 247 6.12 -1.00 -22.39
CA LEU A 247 4.95 -0.15 -22.20
C LEU A 247 5.03 0.69 -20.91
N LEU A 248 5.89 0.29 -19.97
CA LEU A 248 6.06 0.95 -18.68
C LEU A 248 7.30 1.88 -18.70
N PRO A 249 7.22 3.09 -18.11
CA PRO A 249 8.34 4.03 -18.06
C PRO A 249 9.48 3.56 -17.14
N TRP A 250 9.16 2.82 -16.07
CA TRP A 250 10.12 2.28 -15.10
C TRP A 250 9.89 0.77 -14.89
N PRO A 251 10.21 -0.09 -15.89
CA PRO A 251 9.99 -1.54 -15.80
C PRO A 251 10.99 -2.25 -14.88
N THR A 252 11.98 -1.52 -14.36
CA THR A 252 12.82 -1.92 -13.23
C THR A 252 12.89 -0.72 -12.30
N PHE A 253 12.59 -0.90 -11.02
CA PHE A 253 12.55 0.20 -10.05
C PHE A 253 13.16 -0.20 -8.71
N VAL A 254 13.78 0.77 -8.05
CA VAL A 254 14.22 0.67 -6.64
C VAL A 254 13.57 1.83 -5.90
N ASN A 255 12.63 1.52 -5.03
CA ASN A 255 11.99 2.46 -4.14
C ASN A 255 12.74 2.50 -2.80
N PHE A 256 12.98 3.69 -2.28
CA PHE A 256 13.58 3.92 -0.96
C PHE A 256 12.55 4.64 -0.09
N GLY A 257 12.24 4.08 1.08
CA GLY A 257 11.21 4.59 1.98
C GLY A 257 11.70 4.82 3.42
N LEU A 258 10.86 5.50 4.21
CA LEU A 258 11.08 5.80 5.62
C LEU A 258 9.75 6.01 6.34
N ALA A 259 9.16 4.93 6.85
CA ALA A 259 7.95 4.96 7.66
C ALA A 259 8.24 5.45 9.10
N MET A 260 7.33 6.23 9.69
CA MET A 260 7.46 6.78 11.04
C MET A 260 6.13 6.72 11.83
N GLY A 261 5.93 5.70 12.67
CA GLY A 261 4.61 5.47 13.29
C GLY A 261 4.51 5.42 14.80
N VAL A 262 3.26 5.45 15.27
CA VAL A 262 2.83 5.23 16.64
C VAL A 262 1.51 4.44 16.71
N GLY A 263 1.53 3.29 17.38
CA GLY A 263 0.36 2.44 17.66
C GLY A 263 -0.06 2.51 19.13
N PHE A 264 -1.35 2.30 19.43
CA PHE A 264 -1.94 2.50 20.75
C PHE A 264 -2.58 1.26 21.37
#